data_AF-A0A524GJG2-F1
#
_entry.id   AF-A0A524GJG2-F1
#
_cell.length_a   1.000
_cell.length_b   1.000
_cell.length_c   1.000
_cell.angle_alpha   90.00
_cell.angle_beta   90.00
_cell.angle_gamma   90.00
#
_symmetry.space_group_name_H-M   'P 1'
#
loop_
_entity.id
_entity.type
_entity.pdbx_description
1 polymer ?
#
loop_
_entity_poly.entity_id
_entity_poly.type
_entity_poly.pdbx_seq_one_letter_code
_entity_poly.pdbx_strand_id
1 'polypeptide(L)'
;VRIIAREEARALAKKYSPQVEGKYKQQLEAYRIMPGEELFTIQQVSVTIPECDMPGRPMKRVQCEACGDWVQDCREVVKDGRTLCRSCAFGRYYEPL
;
A
#
# COMPACT_ATOMS: atom_id res chain seq x y z
N VAL A 1 5.84 -9.90 5.80
CA VAL A 1 5.52 -10.99 4.84
C VAL A 1 5.01 -10.39 3.54
N ARG A 2 5.40 -10.95 2.39
CA ARG A 2 4.86 -10.59 1.07
C ARG A 2 3.93 -11.71 0.62
N ILE A 3 2.73 -11.35 0.14
CA ILE A 3 1.69 -12.30 -0.29
C ILE A 3 1.29 -11.94 -1.72
N ILE A 4 1.30 -12.93 -2.62
CA ILE A 4 0.79 -12.78 -3.99
C ILE A 4 -0.32 -13.80 -4.20
N ALA A 5 -1.44 -13.40 -4.80
CA ALA A 5 -2.43 -14.34 -5.30
C ALA A 5 -1.84 -15.17 -6.45
N ARG A 6 -2.03 -16.49 -6.41
CA ARG A 6 -1.63 -17.41 -7.46
C ARG A 6 -2.69 -17.39 -8.56
N GLU A 7 -2.29 -17.15 -9.80
CA GLU A 7 -3.25 -17.16 -10.93
C GLU A 7 -3.76 -18.58 -11.21
N GLU A 8 -2.96 -19.62 -10.89
CA GLU A 8 -3.37 -21.02 -11.02
C GLU A 8 -4.56 -21.38 -10.11
N ALA A 9 -4.74 -20.65 -9.00
CA ALA A 9 -5.86 -20.85 -8.08
C ALA A 9 -7.22 -20.71 -8.78
N ARG A 10 -7.32 -19.84 -9.80
CA ARG A 10 -8.56 -19.65 -10.57
C ARG A 10 -8.93 -20.90 -11.36
N ALA A 11 -7.94 -21.62 -11.89
CA ALA A 11 -8.16 -22.88 -12.59
C ALA A 11 -8.44 -24.02 -11.61
N LEU A 12 -7.75 -24.03 -10.47
CA LEU A 12 -7.95 -25.00 -9.39
C LEU A 12 -9.34 -24.91 -8.75
N ALA A 13 -9.98 -23.72 -8.74
CA ALA A 13 -11.31 -23.52 -8.18
C ALA A 13 -12.35 -24.54 -8.66
N LYS A 14 -12.25 -24.98 -9.92
CA LYS A 14 -13.13 -26.01 -10.50
C LYS A 14 -13.09 -27.35 -9.73
N LYS A 15 -11.95 -27.68 -9.11
CA LYS A 15 -11.76 -28.91 -8.33
C LYS A 15 -12.40 -28.82 -6.95
N TYR A 16 -12.45 -27.63 -6.36
CA TYR A 16 -12.94 -27.41 -4.99
C TYR A 16 -14.45 -27.19 -4.92
N SER A 17 -15.06 -26.71 -6.01
CA SER A 17 -16.52 -26.50 -6.06
C SER A 17 -17.13 -26.94 -7.40
N PRO A 18 -16.92 -28.20 -7.83
CA PRO A 18 -17.40 -28.69 -9.13
C PRO A 18 -18.92 -28.60 -9.29
N GLN A 19 -19.66 -28.68 -8.19
CA GLN A 19 -21.12 -28.61 -8.14
C GLN A 19 -21.69 -27.18 -8.30
N VAL A 20 -20.85 -26.15 -8.20
CA VAL A 20 -21.29 -24.75 -8.29
C VAL A 20 -21.22 -24.29 -9.73
N GLU A 21 -22.37 -23.92 -10.30
CA GLU A 21 -22.44 -23.35 -11.64
C GLU A 21 -22.06 -21.87 -11.68
N GLY A 22 -21.45 -21.46 -12.79
CA GLY A 22 -21.01 -20.10 -13.03
C GLY A 22 -19.62 -19.81 -12.46
N LYS A 23 -18.70 -19.41 -13.35
CA LYS A 23 -17.27 -19.20 -13.06
C LYS A 23 -17.00 -18.40 -11.78
N TYR A 24 -17.68 -17.26 -11.60
CA TYR A 24 -17.46 -16.38 -10.46
C TYR A 24 -17.97 -16.96 -9.13
N LYS A 25 -19.14 -17.60 -9.13
CA LYS A 25 -19.71 -18.23 -7.93
C LYS A 25 -18.88 -19.45 -7.52
N GLN A 26 -18.46 -20.26 -8.50
CA GLN A 26 -17.57 -21.40 -8.28
C GLN A 26 -16.24 -20.95 -7.67
N GLN A 27 -15.65 -19.88 -8.20
CA GLN A 27 -14.41 -19.32 -7.65
C GLN A 27 -14.59 -18.83 -6.22
N LEU A 28 -15.69 -18.12 -5.94
CA LEU A 28 -16.00 -17.62 -4.59
C LEU A 28 -16.10 -18.77 -3.58
N GLU A 29 -16.89 -19.80 -3.87
CA GLU A 29 -17.07 -20.94 -2.96
C GLU A 29 -15.78 -21.75 -2.80
N ALA A 30 -15.03 -21.96 -3.89
CA ALA A 30 -13.75 -22.64 -3.84
C ALA A 30 -12.74 -21.91 -2.94
N TYR A 31 -12.64 -20.58 -3.06
CA TYR A 31 -11.65 -19.79 -2.31
C TYR A 31 -11.92 -19.75 -0.81
N ARG A 32 -13.15 -20.04 -0.38
CA ARG A 32 -13.50 -20.13 1.05
C ARG A 32 -12.94 -21.37 1.74
N ILE A 33 -12.62 -22.42 0.97
CA ILE A 33 -12.18 -23.72 1.49
C ILE A 33 -10.79 -24.15 0.97
N MET A 34 -10.27 -23.49 -0.06
CA MET A 34 -8.97 -23.82 -0.66
C MET A 34 -7.83 -23.50 0.33
N PRO A 35 -6.81 -24.38 0.44
CA PRO A 35 -5.64 -24.12 1.27
C PRO A 35 -4.94 -22.80 0.89
N GLY A 36 -4.41 -22.10 1.89
CA GLY A 36 -3.75 -20.80 1.69
C GLY A 36 -2.56 -20.88 0.74
N GLU A 37 -1.84 -22.00 0.74
CA GLU A 37 -0.68 -22.27 -0.11
C GLU A 37 -1.04 -22.48 -1.58
N GLU A 38 -2.28 -22.88 -1.85
CA GLU A 38 -2.82 -22.99 -3.21
C GLU A 38 -3.38 -21.66 -3.72
N LEU A 39 -3.90 -20.83 -2.81
CA LEU A 39 -4.37 -19.48 -3.11
C LEU A 39 -3.23 -18.47 -3.27
N PHE A 40 -2.17 -18.62 -2.49
CA PHE A 40 -1.16 -17.59 -2.32
C PHE A 40 0.27 -18.12 -2.33
N THR A 41 1.17 -17.33 -2.91
CA THR A 41 2.60 -17.45 -2.66
C THR A 41 2.95 -16.54 -1.47
N ILE A 42 3.39 -17.15 -0.37
CA ILE A 42 3.74 -16.45 0.87
C ILE A 42 5.26 -16.44 1.01
N GLN A 43 5.84 -15.25 1.12
CA GLN A 43 7.29 -15.06 1.25
C GLN A 43 7.61 -14.28 2.52
N GLN A 44 8.47 -14.86 3.37
CA GLN A 44 9.08 -14.11 4.47
C GLN A 44 10.04 -13.08 3.88
N VAL A 45 9.86 -11.83 4.31
CA VAL A 45 10.64 -10.69 3.82
C VAL A 45 10.98 -9.79 5.00
N SER A 46 12.16 -9.19 4.96
CA SER A 46 12.51 -8.06 5.80
C SER A 46 12.29 -6.78 4.98
N VAL A 47 11.79 -5.73 5.64
CA VAL A 47 11.58 -4.42 5.02
C VAL A 47 12.35 -3.40 5.84
N THR A 48 13.19 -2.61 5.17
CA THR A 48 13.80 -1.43 5.77
C THR A 48 12.78 -0.31 5.75
N ILE A 49 12.23 0.02 6.93
CA ILE A 49 11.31 1.15 7.09
C ILE A 49 12.15 2.35 7.55
N PRO A 50 12.09 3.50 6.86
CA PRO A 50 12.74 4.72 7.32
C PRO A 50 12.25 5.11 8.72
N GLU A 51 13.12 5.64 9.57
CA GLU A 51 12.74 6.03 10.94
C GLU A 51 11.57 7.02 10.98
N CYS A 52 11.51 7.96 10.03
CA CYS A 52 10.42 8.93 9.94
C CYS A 52 9.06 8.32 9.51
N ASP A 53 9.05 7.07 9.02
CA ASP A 53 7.81 6.35 8.71
C ASP A 53 7.38 5.41 9.86
N MET A 54 8.21 5.27 10.90
CA MET A 54 7.88 4.46 12.07
C MET A 54 6.80 5.14 12.91
N PRO A 55 5.87 4.38 13.51
CA PRO A 55 4.87 4.94 14.41
C PRO A 55 5.53 5.52 15.65
N GLY A 56 5.04 6.66 16.13
CA GLY A 56 5.60 7.31 17.32
C GLY A 56 5.37 8.82 17.32
N ARG A 57 6.13 9.51 18.18
CA ARG A 57 6.17 10.97 18.18
C ARG A 57 6.91 11.45 16.93
N PRO A 58 6.51 12.61 16.36
CA PRO A 58 7.17 13.10 15.17
C PRO A 58 8.66 13.34 15.39
N MET A 59 9.49 12.79 14.50
CA MET A 59 10.96 12.86 14.63
C MET A 59 11.50 14.24 14.25
N LYS A 60 10.83 14.89 13.31
CA LYS A 60 11.20 16.21 12.80
C LYS A 60 9.94 17.02 12.52
N ARG A 61 10.01 18.31 12.82
CA ARG A 61 8.95 19.27 12.52
C ARG A 61 9.57 20.57 12.04
N VAL A 62 9.23 20.97 10.82
CA VAL A 62 9.73 22.18 10.15
C VAL A 62 8.58 22.95 9.52
N GLN A 63 8.79 24.22 9.22
CA GLN A 63 7.79 25.05 8.57
C GLN A 63 8.11 25.19 7.08
N CYS A 64 7.11 25.07 6.21
CA CYS A 64 7.26 25.32 4.79
C CYS A 64 7.55 26.80 4.54
N GLU A 65 8.66 27.11 3.86
CA GLU A 65 9.06 28.48 3.54
C GLU A 65 8.18 29.16 2.47
N ALA A 66 7.21 28.46 1.89
CA ALA A 66 6.27 29.03 0.91
C ALA A 66 4.87 29.28 1.49
N CYS A 67 4.25 28.28 2.14
CA CYS A 67 2.88 28.40 2.66
C CYS A 67 2.80 28.61 4.18
N GLY A 68 3.89 28.41 4.93
CA GLY A 68 3.87 28.52 6.38
C GLY A 68 3.30 27.30 7.13
N ASP A 69 2.84 26.26 6.43
CA ASP A 69 2.36 25.05 7.10
C ASP A 69 3.49 24.27 7.77
N TRP A 70 3.15 23.57 8.85
CA TRP A 70 4.06 22.65 9.53
C TRP A 70 4.14 21.31 8.80
N VAL A 71 5.35 20.95 8.38
CA VAL A 71 5.68 19.64 7.81
C VAL A 71 6.30 18.78 8.91
N GLN A 72 5.84 17.54 9.01
CA GLN A 72 6.27 16.58 10.03
C GLN A 72 6.85 15.33 9.37
N ASP A 73 7.65 14.60 10.15
CA ASP A 73 8.16 13.27 9.79
C ASP A 73 8.93 13.25 8.47
N CYS A 74 9.83 14.23 8.34
CA CYS A 74 10.81 14.28 7.26
C CYS A 74 10.17 14.37 5.86
N ARG A 75 8.92 14.87 5.79
CA ARG A 75 8.17 15.00 4.53
C ARG A 75 8.49 16.30 3.78
N GLU A 76 9.35 17.14 4.33
CA GLU A 76 9.83 18.34 3.65
C GLU A 76 10.70 17.99 2.45
N VAL A 77 10.75 18.90 1.49
CA VAL A 77 11.54 18.80 0.27
C VAL A 77 12.45 20.02 0.24
N VAL A 78 13.74 19.80 0.02
CA VAL A 78 14.68 20.90 -0.24
C VAL A 78 14.75 21.10 -1.75
N LYS A 79 14.30 22.27 -2.21
CA LYS A 79 14.30 22.65 -3.63
C LYS A 79 14.68 24.12 -3.75
N ASP A 80 15.64 24.40 -4.63
CA ASP A 80 16.19 25.75 -4.84
C ASP A 80 16.66 26.43 -3.53
N GLY A 81 17.26 25.65 -2.63
CA GLY A 81 17.74 26.12 -1.33
C GLY A 81 16.67 26.35 -0.27
N ARG A 82 15.39 26.10 -0.58
CA ARG A 82 14.25 26.30 0.34
C ARG A 82 13.68 24.98 0.82
N THR A 83 13.26 24.95 2.06
CA THR A 83 12.53 23.87 2.71
C THR A 83 11.04 24.03 2.47
N LEU A 84 10.43 23.11 1.71
CA LEU A 84 9.05 23.20 1.24
C LEU A 84 8.24 21.97 1.64
N CYS A 85 6.91 22.12 1.79
CA CYS A 85 6.01 20.97 1.81
C CYS A 85 5.91 20.36 0.39
N ARG A 86 5.53 19.08 0.28
CA ARG A 86 5.39 18.40 -1.02
C ARG A 86 4.45 19.14 -1.98
N SER A 87 3.35 19.72 -1.46
CA SER A 87 2.40 20.49 -2.25
C SER A 87 3.03 21.75 -2.87
N CYS A 88 3.84 22.49 -2.13
CA CYS A 88 4.54 23.66 -2.66
C CYS A 88 5.71 23.29 -3.58
N ALA A 89 6.36 22.15 -3.35
CA ALA A 89 7.50 21.70 -4.15
C ALA A 89 7.10 21.10 -5.51
N PHE A 90 5.98 20.37 -5.55
CA PHE A 90 5.56 19.54 -6.69
C PHE A 90 4.15 19.82 -7.22
N GLY A 91 3.40 20.71 -6.58
CA GLY A 91 2.00 20.99 -6.89
C GLY A 91 1.04 20.31 -5.92
N ARG A 92 -0.13 20.91 -5.76
CA ARG A 92 -1.23 20.42 -4.92
C ARG A 92 -2.27 19.71 -5.78
N TYR A 93 -2.96 18.74 -5.18
CA TYR A 93 -4.06 18.02 -5.84
C TYR A 93 -5.41 18.76 -5.76
N TYR A 94 -5.44 19.95 -5.17
CA TYR A 94 -6.64 20.75 -4.91
C TYR A 94 -6.38 22.22 -5.24
N GLU A 95 -7.44 22.99 -5.45
CA GLU A 95 -7.35 24.46 -5.56
C GLU A 95 -8.15 25.13 -4.44
N PRO A 96 -7.68 26.29 -3.92
CA PRO A 96 -8.48 27.15 -3.06
C PRO A 96 -9.71 27.67 -3.81
N LEU A 97 -10.79 27.94 -3.07
CA LEU A 97 -11.95 28.68 -3.57
C LEU A 97 -11.69 30.19 -3.58
#